data_AF-A0A1I3BCG5-F1
#
_entry.id   AF-A0A1I3BCG5-F1
#
_cell.length_a   1.000
_cell.length_b   1.000
_cell.length_c   1.000
_cell.angle_alpha   90.00
_cell.angle_beta   90.00
_cell.angle_gamma   90.00
#
_symmetry.space_group_name_H-M   'P 1'
#
loop_
_entity.id
_entity.type
_entity.pdbx_description
1 polymer ?
#
loop_
_entity_poly.entity_id
_entity_poly.type
_entity_poly.pdbx_seq_one_letter_code
_entity_poly.pdbx_strand_id
1 'polypeptide(L)'
;MPENRLKDNRSMLDAAEDALRELCEPVSPPKRTLDYRNYFCARNLDNTEVVSKNEPRRAALYAAVAEYGRAYSHIAHELAAAGYSPREAAGIQKEVAYFQELQGELQRASGDEVAEESAPR
;
A
#
# COMPACT_ATOMS: atom_id res chain seq x y z
N MET A 1 10.71 12.99 25.09
CA MET A 1 10.07 14.22 24.59
C MET A 1 9.11 13.85 23.46
N PRO A 2 7.81 14.17 23.55
CA PRO A 2 6.79 13.76 22.57
C PRO A 2 7.02 14.34 21.16
N GLU A 3 7.64 15.51 21.05
CA GLU A 3 7.95 16.15 19.76
C GLU A 3 8.90 15.34 18.87
N ASN A 4 9.80 14.54 19.47
CA ASN A 4 10.71 13.70 18.69
C ASN A 4 9.96 12.55 18.04
N ARG A 5 9.11 11.87 18.83
CA ARG A 5 8.27 10.76 18.33
C ARG A 5 7.36 11.19 17.18
N LEU A 6 6.75 12.38 17.28
CA LEU A 6 5.88 12.89 16.21
C LEU A 6 6.65 13.15 14.92
N LYS A 7 7.87 13.72 15.00
CA LYS A 7 8.73 13.91 13.84
C LYS A 7 9.20 12.58 13.25
N ASP A 8 9.54 11.63 14.10
CA ASP A 8 9.97 10.28 13.69
C ASP A 8 8.82 9.56 12.96
N ASN A 9 7.62 9.51 13.56
CA ASN A 9 6.43 8.90 12.96
C ASN A 9 6.03 9.59 11.65
N ARG A 10 6.15 10.91 11.58
CA ARG A 10 5.89 11.67 10.35
C ARG A 10 6.86 11.26 9.25
N SER A 11 8.15 11.22 9.57
CA SER A 11 9.20 10.84 8.63
C SER A 11 9.03 9.39 8.15
N MET A 12 8.57 8.48 9.03
CA MET A 12 8.23 7.11 8.65
C MET A 12 7.04 7.06 7.69
N LEU A 13 5.99 7.85 7.93
CA LEU A 13 4.85 7.93 7.04
C LEU A 13 5.25 8.45 5.66
N ASP A 14 5.98 9.56 5.62
CA ASP A 14 6.46 10.19 4.39
C ASP A 14 7.38 9.23 3.61
N ALA A 15 8.31 8.55 4.28
CA ALA A 15 9.21 7.59 3.64
C ALA A 15 8.48 6.35 3.10
N ALA A 16 7.46 5.85 3.82
CA ALA A 16 6.66 4.74 3.35
C ALA A 16 5.79 5.12 2.13
N GLU A 17 5.25 6.34 2.13
CA GLU A 17 4.52 6.90 1.00
C GLU A 17 5.41 7.03 -0.25
N ASP A 18 6.61 7.58 -0.10
CA ASP A 18 7.58 7.73 -1.19
C ASP A 18 8.01 6.37 -1.75
N ALA A 19 8.34 5.40 -0.89
CA ALA A 19 8.70 4.04 -1.31
C ALA A 19 7.56 3.36 -2.08
N LEU A 20 6.33 3.51 -1.61
CA LEU A 20 5.15 2.99 -2.31
C LEU A 20 4.96 3.67 -3.67
N ARG A 21 5.14 5.00 -3.75
CA ARG A 21 5.03 5.75 -5.00
C ARG A 21 6.11 5.39 -6.02
N GLU A 22 7.33 5.15 -5.57
CA GLU A 22 8.44 4.70 -6.42
C GLU A 22 8.10 3.36 -7.09
N LEU A 23 7.57 2.40 -6.33
CA LEU A 23 7.10 1.12 -6.89
C LEU A 23 5.96 1.30 -7.90
N CYS A 24 5.15 2.34 -7.73
CA CYS A 24 4.01 2.67 -8.58
C CYS A 24 4.34 3.61 -9.75
N GLU A 25 5.56 4.16 -9.82
CA GLU A 25 6.02 5.02 -10.91
C GLU A 25 5.93 4.35 -12.30
N PRO A 26 6.39 3.10 -12.48
CA PRO A 26 6.32 2.42 -13.79
C PRO A 26 4.90 2.01 -14.21
N VAL A 27 3.88 2.18 -13.36
CA VAL A 27 2.49 1.89 -13.70
C VAL A 27 1.96 2.99 -14.61
N SER A 28 1.56 2.62 -15.82
CA SER A 28 1.06 3.57 -16.81
C SER A 28 -0.22 4.29 -16.34
N PRO A 29 -0.38 5.59 -16.62
CA PRO A 29 -1.63 6.29 -16.37
C PRO A 29 -2.77 5.60 -17.13
N PRO A 30 -3.97 5.46 -16.54
CA PRO A 30 -4.54 6.25 -15.45
C PRO A 30 -4.23 5.77 -14.02
N LYS A 31 -3.34 4.78 -13.81
CA LYS A 31 -3.05 4.19 -12.49
C LYS A 31 -4.31 3.73 -11.76
N ARG A 32 -5.22 3.08 -12.49
CA ARG A 32 -6.38 2.41 -11.91
C ARG A 32 -5.99 1.01 -11.49
N THR A 33 -6.83 0.37 -10.69
CA THR A 33 -6.61 -1.00 -10.21
C THR A 33 -6.25 -1.99 -11.32
N LEU A 34 -6.84 -1.85 -12.51
CA LEU A 34 -6.51 -2.70 -13.66
C LEU A 34 -5.06 -2.52 -14.15
N ASP A 35 -4.54 -1.28 -14.15
CA ASP A 35 -3.17 -0.98 -14.58
C ASP A 35 -2.16 -1.57 -13.59
N TYR A 36 -2.45 -1.45 -12.30
CA TYR A 36 -1.71 -2.11 -11.24
C TYR A 36 -1.72 -3.63 -11.40
N ARG A 37 -2.89 -4.24 -11.63
CA ARG A 37 -3.00 -5.68 -11.87
C ARG A 37 -2.18 -6.13 -13.07
N ASN A 38 -2.25 -5.41 -14.17
CA ASN A 38 -1.51 -5.75 -15.39
C ASN A 38 0.01 -5.69 -15.16
N TYR A 39 0.48 -4.75 -14.34
CA TYR A 39 1.90 -4.53 -14.06
C TYR A 39 2.47 -5.47 -12.97
N PHE A 40 1.72 -5.71 -11.89
CA PHE A 40 2.16 -6.49 -10.72
C PHE A 40 1.78 -7.98 -10.78
N CYS A 41 0.72 -8.33 -11.50
CA CYS A 41 0.29 -9.73 -11.70
C CYS A 41 0.61 -10.17 -13.12
N ALA A 42 -0.27 -9.86 -14.07
CA ALA A 42 -0.11 -10.08 -15.51
C ALA A 42 -1.32 -9.48 -16.24
N ARG A 43 -1.13 -9.12 -17.51
CA ARG A 43 -2.27 -8.76 -18.39
C ARG A 43 -3.20 -9.95 -18.64
N ASN A 44 -2.64 -11.16 -18.72
CA ASN A 44 -3.38 -12.41 -18.78
C ASN A 44 -3.04 -13.26 -17.55
N LEU A 45 -4.01 -13.44 -16.64
CA LEU A 45 -3.84 -14.22 -15.41
C LEU A 45 -3.78 -15.73 -15.67
N ASP A 46 -4.25 -16.20 -16.82
CA ASP A 46 -4.13 -17.61 -17.22
C ASP A 46 -2.67 -18.01 -17.50
N ASN A 47 -1.79 -17.02 -17.73
CA ASN A 47 -0.36 -17.26 -17.90
C ASN A 47 0.34 -17.29 -16.53
N THR A 48 0.21 -18.43 -15.85
CA THR A 48 0.76 -18.66 -14.50
C THR A 48 2.27 -18.49 -14.44
N GLU A 49 3.01 -18.76 -15.51
CA GLU A 49 4.46 -18.50 -15.57
C GLU A 49 4.79 -17.02 -15.45
N VAL A 50 4.04 -16.15 -16.15
CA VAL A 50 4.22 -14.69 -16.05
C VAL A 50 3.77 -14.18 -14.70
N VAL A 51 2.67 -14.73 -14.17
CA VAL A 51 2.21 -14.40 -12.81
C VAL A 51 3.33 -14.74 -11.81
N SER A 52 3.85 -15.97 -11.75
CA SER A 52 4.96 -16.31 -10.84
C SER A 52 6.21 -15.46 -11.05
N LYS A 53 6.60 -15.11 -12.29
CA LYS A 53 7.76 -14.24 -12.52
C LYS A 53 7.60 -12.84 -11.90
N ASN A 54 6.37 -12.36 -11.76
CA ASN A 54 6.07 -11.08 -11.14
C ASN A 54 5.88 -11.16 -9.61
N GLU A 55 6.02 -12.33 -9.00
CA GLU A 55 5.92 -12.54 -7.54
C GLU A 55 6.80 -11.60 -6.71
N PRO A 56 8.12 -11.49 -6.96
CA PRO A 56 8.95 -10.58 -6.17
C PRO A 56 8.50 -9.12 -6.28
N ARG A 57 7.95 -8.73 -7.44
CA ARG A 57 7.44 -7.38 -7.67
C ARG A 57 6.19 -7.10 -6.87
N ARG A 58 5.20 -8.02 -6.86
CA ARG A 58 3.99 -7.85 -6.04
C ARG A 58 4.28 -8.00 -4.54
N ALA A 59 5.21 -8.86 -4.15
CA ALA A 59 5.64 -8.99 -2.76
C ALA A 59 6.22 -7.66 -2.23
N ALA A 60 7.04 -6.96 -3.05
CA ALA A 60 7.53 -5.63 -2.71
C ALA A 60 6.39 -4.62 -2.53
N LEU A 61 5.38 -4.64 -3.41
CA LEU A 61 4.19 -3.80 -3.25
C LEU A 61 3.42 -4.11 -1.96
N TYR A 62 3.17 -5.38 -1.66
CA TYR A 62 2.45 -5.78 -0.44
C TYR A 62 3.19 -5.33 0.82
N ALA A 63 4.52 -5.48 0.84
CA ALA A 63 5.35 -5.00 1.94
C ALA A 63 5.26 -3.47 2.10
N ALA A 64 5.33 -2.72 0.99
CA ALA A 64 5.24 -1.25 1.02
C ALA A 64 3.85 -0.76 1.47
N VAL A 65 2.76 -1.37 1.00
CA VAL A 65 1.39 -1.05 1.43
C VAL A 65 1.19 -1.36 2.91
N ALA A 66 1.69 -2.51 3.39
CA ALA A 66 1.65 -2.86 4.80
C ALA A 66 2.43 -1.88 5.67
N GLU A 67 3.63 -1.46 5.23
CA GLU A 67 4.44 -0.48 5.93
C GLU A 67 3.76 0.89 5.97
N TYR A 68 3.17 1.35 4.85
CA TYR A 68 2.44 2.61 4.80
C TYR A 68 1.22 2.62 5.73
N GLY A 69 0.45 1.53 5.76
CA GLY A 69 -0.66 1.36 6.69
C GLY A 69 -0.23 1.34 8.17
N ARG A 70 0.91 0.72 8.48
CA ARG A 70 1.49 0.71 9.83
C ARG A 70 1.96 2.10 10.25
N ALA A 71 2.74 2.76 9.40
CA ALA A 71 3.22 4.12 9.65
C ALA A 71 2.05 5.10 9.85
N TYR A 72 0.99 4.97 9.06
CA TYR A 72 -0.24 5.72 9.24
C TYR A 72 -0.89 5.44 10.60
N SER A 73 -1.01 4.17 10.99
CA SER A 73 -1.61 3.80 12.28
C SER A 73 -0.84 4.36 13.49
N HIS A 74 0.48 4.52 13.37
CA HIS A 74 1.31 5.14 14.42
C HIS A 74 1.09 6.64 14.59
N ILE A 75 0.55 7.33 13.59
CA ILE A 75 0.37 8.79 13.60
C ILE A 75 -1.08 9.24 13.41
N ALA A 76 -2.01 8.35 13.07
CA ALA A 76 -3.38 8.69 12.66
C ALA A 76 -4.12 9.62 13.64
N HIS A 77 -3.99 9.37 14.94
CA HIS A 77 -4.61 10.18 15.99
C HIS A 77 -3.84 11.47 16.30
N GLU A 78 -2.63 11.61 15.79
CA GLU A 78 -1.70 12.71 16.04
C GLU A 78 -1.34 13.51 14.78
N LEU A 79 -2.01 13.27 13.63
CA LEU A 79 -1.72 13.94 12.36
C LEU A 79 -1.77 15.47 12.49
N ALA A 80 -2.79 16.01 13.16
CA ALA A 80 -2.90 17.44 13.41
C ALA A 80 -1.73 17.96 14.28
N ALA A 81 -1.33 17.19 15.30
CA ALA A 81 -0.21 17.54 16.18
C ALA A 81 1.15 17.42 15.46
N ALA A 82 1.25 16.57 14.44
CA ALA A 82 2.42 16.43 13.57
C ALA A 82 2.50 17.49 12.45
N GLY A 83 1.52 18.40 12.39
CA GLY A 83 1.50 19.53 11.47
C GLY A 83 0.79 19.28 10.13
N TYR A 84 0.02 18.20 10.02
CA TYR A 84 -0.82 17.96 8.84
C TYR A 84 -2.12 18.77 8.93
N SER A 85 -2.53 19.39 7.83
CA SER A 85 -3.85 19.99 7.72
C SER A 85 -4.94 18.92 7.67
N PRO A 86 -6.20 19.26 8.03
CA PRO A 86 -7.33 18.32 7.91
C PRO A 86 -7.50 17.76 6.50
N ARG A 87 -7.14 18.54 5.48
CA ARG A 87 -7.18 18.11 4.07
C ARG A 87 -6.11 17.07 3.76
N GLU A 88 -4.89 17.28 4.23
CA GLU A 88 -3.78 16.33 4.07
C GLU A 88 -4.09 15.03 4.82
N ALA A 89 -4.52 15.12 6.07
CA ALA A 89 -4.89 13.96 6.88
C ALA A 89 -5.98 13.11 6.21
N ALA A 90 -7.02 13.75 5.67
CA ALA A 90 -8.07 13.05 4.92
C ALA A 90 -7.58 12.48 3.58
N GLY A 91 -6.59 13.12 2.95
CA GLY A 91 -5.93 12.62 1.74
C GLY A 91 -5.15 11.33 2.01
N ILE A 92 -4.27 11.37 3.02
CA ILE A 92 -3.46 10.24 3.48
C ILE A 92 -4.36 9.06 3.85
N GLN A 93 -5.41 9.29 4.65
CA GLN A 93 -6.35 8.24 5.04
C GLN A 93 -6.98 7.55 3.82
N LYS A 94 -7.42 8.33 2.82
CA LYS A 94 -8.00 7.79 1.59
C LYS A 94 -6.99 7.02 0.77
N GLU A 95 -5.76 7.51 0.70
CA GLU A 95 -4.67 6.87 -0.04
C GLU A 95 -4.29 5.52 0.59
N VAL A 96 -4.11 5.47 1.92
CA VAL A 96 -3.88 4.22 2.66
C VAL A 96 -4.99 3.21 2.40
N ALA A 97 -6.25 3.62 2.51
CA ALA A 97 -7.39 2.73 2.28
C ALA A 97 -7.45 2.21 0.83
N TYR A 98 -7.19 3.08 -0.16
CA TYR A 98 -7.13 2.71 -1.57
C TYR A 98 -6.05 1.66 -1.84
N PHE A 99 -4.84 1.85 -1.30
CA PHE A 99 -3.75 0.91 -1.51
C PHE A 99 -3.96 -0.43 -0.80
N GLN A 100 -4.60 -0.44 0.37
CA GLN A 100 -4.99 -1.67 1.05
C GLN A 100 -6.03 -2.46 0.25
N GLU A 101 -7.03 -1.79 -0.32
CA GLU A 101 -8.02 -2.41 -1.21
C GLU A 101 -7.35 -2.96 -2.46
N LEU A 102 -6.46 -2.18 -3.07
CA LEU A 102 -5.67 -2.58 -4.22
C LEU A 102 -4.83 -3.84 -3.93
N GLN A 103 -4.14 -3.88 -2.79
CA GLN A 103 -3.38 -5.07 -2.37
C GLN A 103 -4.28 -6.32 -2.34
N GLY A 104 -5.46 -6.22 -1.73
CA GLY A 104 -6.41 -7.35 -1.68
C GLY A 104 -6.93 -7.77 -3.05
N GLU A 105 -7.15 -6.84 -3.98
CA GLU A 105 -7.47 -7.16 -5.37
C GLU A 105 -6.32 -7.88 -6.09
N LEU A 106 -5.09 -7.46 -5.87
CA LEU A 106 -3.91 -8.07 -6.48
C LEU A 106 -3.65 -9.48 -5.95
N GLN A 107 -3.80 -9.70 -4.63
CA GLN A 107 -3.69 -11.03 -4.01
C GLN A 107 -4.72 -12.00 -4.59
N ARG A 108 -5.97 -11.56 -4.72
CA ARG A 108 -7.04 -12.35 -5.38
C ARG A 108 -6.73 -12.64 -6.84
N ALA A 109 -6.21 -11.64 -7.57
CA ALA A 109 -5.88 -11.79 -8.98
C ALA A 109 -4.68 -12.72 -9.23
N SER A 110 -3.66 -12.68 -8.38
CA SER A 110 -2.49 -13.57 -8.50
C SER A 110 -2.69 -14.95 -7.91
N GLY A 111 -3.74 -15.15 -7.10
CA GLY A 111 -3.93 -16.37 -6.31
C GLY A 111 -3.08 -16.42 -5.04
N ASP A 112 -2.47 -15.30 -4.64
CA ASP A 112 -1.75 -15.15 -3.37
C ASP A 112 -2.69 -14.79 -2.20
N GLU A 113 -4.00 -14.83 -2.41
CA GLU A 113 -4.97 -14.75 -1.32
C GLU A 113 -4.72 -15.96 -0.42
N VAL A 114 -3.95 -15.75 0.64
CA VAL A 114 -3.94 -16.65 1.77
C VAL A 114 -5.35 -16.64 2.29
N ALA A 115 -6.05 -17.77 2.17
CA ALA A 115 -7.31 -17.97 2.83
C ALA A 115 -7.06 -17.66 4.32
N GLU A 116 -7.47 -16.48 4.77
CA GLU A 116 -7.63 -16.22 6.19
C GLU A 116 -8.71 -17.20 6.63
N GLU A 117 -8.25 -18.36 7.09
CA GLU A 117 -9.04 -19.27 7.89
C GLU A 117 -9.67 -18.40 8.98
N SER A 118 -11.00 -18.35 8.93
CA SER A 118 -11.85 -17.61 9.85
C SER A 118 -11.38 -17.84 11.28
N ALA A 119 -10.66 -16.88 11.87
CA ALA A 119 -10.45 -16.87 13.31
C ALA A 119 -11.80 -16.52 13.95
N PRO A 120 -12.44 -17.44 14.71
CA PRO A 120 -13.67 -17.10 15.42
C PRO A 120 -13.35 -16.04 16.48
N ARG A 121 -14.28 -15.09 16.62
CA ARG A 121 -14.27 -13.97 17.57
C ARG A 121 -13.93 -14.37 19.00
#